data_AF-A0A6M5YQT5-F1
#
_entry.id   AF-A0A6M5YQT5-F1
#
_cell.length_a   1.000
_cell.length_b   1.000
_cell.length_c   1.000
_cell.angle_alpha   90.00
_cell.angle_beta   90.00
_cell.angle_gamma   90.00
#
_symmetry.space_group_name_H-M   'P 1'
#
loop_
_entity.id
_entity.type
_entity.pdbx_description
1 polymer ?
#
loop_
_entity_poly.entity_id
_entity_poly.type
_entity_poly.pdbx_seq_one_letter_code
_entity_poly.pdbx_strand_id
1 'polypeptide(L)'
;MFRVPRPALFDMVIGSLQCRLLVRESRTLKDKRQVVRSVLDRMTAAFNVSAAEVDTHDDVKVATLGFAAVGFEHAAVRGALQKIADALRVHPVAEYLGGEIAVGSEVV
;
A
#
# COMPACT_ATOMS: atom_id res chain seq x y z
N MET A 1 22.09 15.36 39.22
CA MET A 1 21.88 15.59 37.78
C MET A 1 21.00 14.46 37.25
N PHE A 2 19.69 14.54 37.48
CA PHE A 2 18.73 13.54 36.99
C PHE A 2 18.27 13.98 35.61
N ARG A 3 18.59 13.19 34.59
CA ARG A 3 18.04 13.35 33.25
C ARG A 3 16.57 12.94 33.33
N VAL A 4 15.68 13.91 33.38
CA VAL A 4 14.25 13.67 33.22
C VAL A 4 14.08 12.99 31.85
N PRO A 5 13.53 11.76 31.76
CA PRO A 5 13.17 11.23 30.45
C PRO A 5 12.13 12.19 29.88
N ARG A 6 12.42 12.82 28.74
CA ARG A 6 11.37 13.46 27.94
C ARG A 6 10.28 12.40 27.74
N PRO A 7 8.99 12.71 27.94
CA PRO A 7 7.97 11.80 27.48
C PRO A 7 8.23 11.60 25.98
N ALA A 8 8.46 10.37 25.55
CA ALA A 8 8.40 10.01 24.14
C ALA A 8 6.94 10.25 23.73
N LEU A 9 6.66 11.46 23.26
CA LEU A 9 5.34 11.85 22.78
C LEU A 9 5.11 11.08 21.48
N PHE A 10 4.54 9.88 21.64
CA PHE A 10 3.84 9.07 20.65
C PHE A 10 4.38 9.22 19.22
N ASP A 11 5.39 8.44 18.87
CA ASP A 11 5.82 8.34 17.48
C ASP A 11 4.83 7.43 16.74
N MET A 12 3.68 8.00 16.39
CA MET A 12 2.82 7.45 15.36
C MET A 12 3.59 7.50 14.05
N VAL A 13 3.89 6.32 13.51
CA VAL A 13 4.55 6.16 12.22
C VAL A 13 3.48 5.88 11.19
N ILE A 14 3.44 6.72 10.15
CA ILE A 14 2.58 6.52 8.99
C ILE A 14 3.47 6.15 7.80
N GLY A 15 3.08 5.12 7.08
CA GLY A 15 3.71 4.73 5.83
C GLY A 15 2.69 4.58 4.72
N SER A 16 3.14 4.82 3.50
CA SER A 16 2.36 4.62 2.29
C SER A 16 3.14 3.85 1.23
N LEU A 17 2.41 3.07 0.43
CA LEU A 17 2.88 2.44 -0.79
C LEU A 17 1.99 2.90 -1.93
N GLN A 18 2.56 3.51 -2.96
CA GLN A 18 1.89 3.73 -4.24
C GLN A 18 2.52 2.82 -5.28
N CYS A 19 1.73 1.99 -5.95
CA CYS A 19 2.22 1.05 -6.96
C CYS A 19 1.32 1.01 -8.18
N ARG A 20 1.87 0.56 -9.31
CA ARG A 20 1.13 0.36 -10.56
C ARG A 20 1.09 -1.11 -10.94
N LEU A 21 -0.07 -1.56 -11.38
CA LEU A 21 -0.30 -2.89 -11.91
C LEU A 21 -0.82 -2.82 -13.35
N LEU A 22 -0.40 -3.77 -14.17
CA LEU A 22 -0.91 -4.01 -15.51
C LEU A 22 -1.83 -5.24 -15.52
N VAL A 23 -3.11 -5.01 -15.79
CA VAL A 23 -4.13 -6.04 -15.97
C VAL A 23 -4.24 -6.35 -17.47
N ARG A 24 -3.35 -7.23 -17.97
CA ARG A 24 -3.19 -7.50 -19.42
C ARG A 24 -4.48 -7.89 -20.13
N GLU A 25 -5.29 -8.73 -19.50
CA GLU A 25 -6.52 -9.28 -20.05
C GLU A 25 -7.73 -8.34 -19.94
N SER A 26 -7.58 -7.18 -19.28
CA SER A 26 -8.68 -6.24 -19.12
C SER A 26 -9.00 -5.52 -20.42
N ARG A 27 -10.28 -5.53 -20.82
CA ARG A 27 -10.80 -4.89 -22.04
C ARG A 27 -11.78 -3.78 -21.75
N THR A 28 -12.31 -3.72 -20.53
CA THR A 28 -13.28 -2.73 -20.08
C THR A 28 -12.93 -2.22 -18.68
N LEU A 29 -13.47 -1.06 -18.29
CA LEU A 29 -13.32 -0.56 -16.93
C LEU A 29 -13.91 -1.51 -15.88
N LYS A 30 -14.93 -2.28 -16.24
CA LYS A 30 -15.53 -3.27 -15.34
C LYS A 30 -14.59 -4.44 -15.06
N ASP A 31 -13.88 -4.93 -16.08
CA ASP A 31 -12.90 -6.01 -15.95
C ASP A 31 -11.78 -5.58 -15.01
N LYS A 32 -11.21 -4.38 -15.22
CA LYS A 32 -10.22 -3.80 -14.33
C LYS A 32 -10.74 -3.70 -12.89
N ARG A 33 -11.93 -3.12 -12.69
CA ARG A 33 -12.52 -2.96 -11.35
C ARG A 33 -12.70 -4.28 -10.62
N GLN A 34 -13.04 -5.36 -11.32
CA GLN A 34 -13.13 -6.69 -10.71
C GLN A 34 -11.76 -7.17 -10.20
N VAL A 35 -10.72 -7.03 -11.01
CA VAL A 35 -9.35 -7.42 -10.64
C VAL A 35 -8.84 -6.55 -9.49
N VAL A 36 -8.96 -5.23 -9.62
CA VAL A 36 -8.56 -4.25 -8.60
C VAL A 36 -9.25 -4.52 -7.27
N ARG A 37 -10.57 -4.72 -7.26
CA ARG A 37 -11.32 -5.05 -6.04
C ARG A 37 -10.79 -6.33 -5.40
N SER A 38 -10.57 -7.39 -6.18
CA SER A 38 -10.03 -8.64 -5.65
C SER A 38 -8.63 -8.48 -5.06
N VAL A 39 -7.78 -7.62 -5.63
CA VAL A 39 -6.46 -7.32 -5.10
C VAL A 39 -6.58 -6.55 -3.79
N LEU A 40 -7.36 -5.47 -3.77
CA LEU A 40 -7.56 -4.63 -2.59
C LEU A 40 -8.14 -5.45 -1.43
N ASP A 41 -9.23 -6.19 -1.66
CA ASP A 41 -9.88 -7.05 -0.65
C ASP A 41 -8.88 -8.05 -0.06
N ARG A 42 -8.04 -8.68 -0.89
CA ARG A 42 -7.02 -9.64 -0.45
C ARG A 42 -5.96 -8.97 0.42
N MET A 43 -5.48 -7.79 0.02
CA MET A 43 -4.45 -7.07 0.78
C MET A 43 -4.99 -6.57 2.12
N THR A 44 -6.18 -5.99 2.17
CA THR A 44 -6.80 -5.51 3.41
C THR A 44 -7.20 -6.66 4.35
N ALA A 45 -7.49 -7.85 3.82
CA ALA A 45 -7.75 -9.03 4.65
C ALA A 45 -6.47 -9.64 5.23
N ALA A 46 -5.34 -9.58 4.50
CA ALA A 46 -4.08 -10.17 4.91
C ALA A 46 -3.20 -9.24 5.77
N PHE A 47 -3.36 -7.93 5.63
CA PHE A 47 -2.52 -6.92 6.27
C PHE A 47 -3.39 -5.84 6.94
N ASN A 48 -2.91 -5.28 8.05
CA ASN A 48 -3.55 -4.15 8.72
C ASN A 48 -3.26 -2.84 7.97
N VAL A 49 -3.92 -2.64 6.83
CA VAL A 49 -3.72 -1.48 5.95
C VAL A 49 -5.04 -0.93 5.43
N SER A 50 -5.07 0.36 5.13
CA SER A 50 -6.06 0.97 4.23
C SER A 50 -5.57 0.88 2.79
N ALA A 51 -6.47 0.67 1.82
CA ALA A 51 -6.11 0.49 0.42
C ALA A 51 -7.16 1.06 -0.54
N ALA A 52 -6.72 1.62 -1.68
CA ALA A 52 -7.60 2.17 -2.72
C ALA A 52 -6.94 2.18 -4.10
N GLU A 53 -7.74 2.25 -5.16
CA GLU A 53 -7.27 2.76 -6.46
C GLU A 53 -7.21 4.30 -6.34
N VAL A 54 -6.05 4.89 -6.64
CA VAL A 54 -5.77 6.32 -6.38
C VAL A 54 -5.53 7.13 -7.64
N ASP A 55 -5.32 6.48 -8.79
CA ASP A 55 -5.12 7.12 -10.08
C ASP A 55 -5.42 6.14 -11.24
N THR A 56 -5.29 6.57 -12.50
CA THR A 56 -5.47 5.76 -13.73
C THR A 56 -6.88 5.19 -13.91
N HIS A 57 -7.89 5.86 -13.34
CA HIS A 57 -9.28 5.41 -13.33
C HIS A 57 -9.84 5.19 -14.75
N ASP A 58 -9.40 5.96 -15.74
CA ASP A 58 -9.84 5.89 -17.14
C ASP A 58 -9.05 4.92 -18.02
N ASP A 59 -7.95 4.34 -17.51
CA ASP A 59 -7.19 3.31 -18.21
C ASP A 59 -7.79 1.93 -17.88
N VAL A 60 -8.13 1.14 -18.91
CA VAL A 60 -8.70 -0.20 -18.71
C VAL A 60 -7.64 -1.24 -18.34
N LYS A 61 -6.35 -1.00 -18.60
CA LYS A 61 -5.26 -1.96 -18.37
C LYS A 61 -4.37 -1.57 -17.20
N VAL A 62 -4.19 -0.30 -16.92
CA VAL A 62 -3.34 0.16 -15.82
C VAL A 62 -4.19 0.50 -14.59
N ALA A 63 -3.75 0.04 -13.43
CA ALA A 63 -4.31 0.41 -12.13
C ALA A 63 -3.22 0.96 -11.23
N THR A 64 -3.46 2.12 -10.63
CA THR A 64 -2.56 2.73 -9.64
C THR A 64 -3.19 2.56 -8.28
N LEU A 65 -2.57 1.74 -7.43
CA LEU A 65 -3.07 1.40 -6.11
C LEU A 65 -2.26 2.12 -5.04
N GLY A 66 -2.94 2.63 -4.04
CA GLY A 66 -2.38 3.21 -2.83
C GLY A 66 -2.70 2.34 -1.61
N PHE A 67 -1.73 2.20 -0.73
CA PHE A 67 -1.86 1.54 0.56
C PHE A 67 -1.31 2.45 1.65
N ALA A 68 -1.95 2.46 2.82
CA ALA A 68 -1.50 3.19 3.99
C ALA A 68 -1.49 2.29 5.22
N ALA A 69 -0.44 2.39 6.02
CA ALA A 69 -0.25 1.65 7.25
C ALA A 69 0.16 2.61 8.38
N VAL A 70 -0.36 2.38 9.58
CA VAL A 70 0.02 3.12 10.79
C VAL A 70 0.60 2.13 11.79
N GLY A 71 1.67 2.51 12.48
CA GLY A 71 2.30 1.68 13.50
C GLY A 71 3.17 2.50 14.44
N PHE A 72 3.90 1.79 15.30
CA PHE A 72 4.79 2.39 16.30
C PHE A 72 6.26 2.42 15.85
N GLU A 73 6.65 1.58 14.89
CA GLU A 73 8.05 1.44 14.46
C GLU A 73 8.18 1.56 12.93
N HIS A 74 9.11 2.40 12.48
CA HIS A 74 9.45 2.60 11.07
C HIS A 74 9.75 1.30 10.33
N ALA A 75 10.55 0.42 10.93
CA ALA A 75 10.93 -0.85 10.32
C ALA A 75 9.73 -1.80 10.16
N ALA A 76 8.82 -1.84 11.16
CA ALA A 76 7.63 -2.67 11.10
C ALA A 76 6.65 -2.17 10.02
N VAL A 77 6.39 -0.86 9.95
CA VAL A 77 5.52 -0.24 8.93
C VAL A 77 6.11 -0.44 7.53
N ARG A 78 7.40 -0.13 7.33
CA ARG A 78 8.09 -0.36 6.06
C ARG A 78 8.05 -1.84 5.66
N GLY A 79 8.29 -2.74 6.61
CA GLY A 79 8.27 -4.18 6.37
C GLY A 79 6.90 -4.70 5.97
N ALA A 80 5.81 -4.19 6.56
CA ALA A 80 4.44 -4.53 6.16
C ALA A 80 4.15 -4.08 4.72
N LEU A 81 4.49 -2.84 4.37
CA LEU A 81 4.32 -2.31 3.00
C LEU A 81 5.20 -3.06 1.98
N GLN A 82 6.42 -3.46 2.37
CA GLN A 82 7.30 -4.26 1.52
C GLN A 82 6.69 -5.64 1.23
N LYS A 83 6.09 -6.31 2.23
CA LYS A 83 5.39 -7.58 2.04
C LYS A 83 4.20 -7.46 1.08
N ILE A 84 3.48 -6.34 1.12
CA ILE A 84 2.41 -6.05 0.14
C ILE A 84 3.01 -5.94 -1.27
N ALA A 85 4.06 -5.15 -1.45
CA ALA A 85 4.72 -5.03 -2.74
C ALA A 85 5.23 -6.39 -3.26
N ASP A 86 5.77 -7.24 -2.39
CA ASP A 86 6.21 -8.59 -2.74
C ASP A 86 5.05 -9.50 -3.14
N ALA A 87 3.93 -9.43 -2.42
CA ALA A 87 2.72 -10.18 -2.76
C ALA A 87 2.13 -9.74 -4.13
N LEU A 88 2.19 -8.45 -4.44
CA LEU A 88 1.73 -7.91 -5.72
C LEU A 88 2.65 -8.32 -6.89
N ARG A 89 3.97 -8.44 -6.68
CA ARG A 89 4.93 -8.88 -7.71
C ARG A 89 4.65 -10.27 -8.26
N VAL A 90 4.07 -11.15 -7.45
CA VAL A 90 3.76 -12.53 -7.84
C VAL A 90 2.29 -12.73 -8.22
N HIS A 91 1.52 -11.66 -8.39
CA HIS A 91 0.09 -11.76 -8.68
C HIS A 91 -0.15 -12.34 -10.09
N PRO A 92 -1.02 -13.36 -10.24
CA PRO A 92 -1.11 -14.14 -11.48
C PRO A 92 -1.77 -13.40 -12.66
N VAL A 93 -2.60 -12.39 -12.38
CA VAL A 93 -3.42 -11.70 -13.41
C VAL A 93 -3.00 -10.23 -13.61
N ALA A 94 -2.34 -9.66 -12.61
CA ALA A 94 -2.02 -8.24 -12.58
C ALA A 94 -0.51 -8.11 -12.37
N GLU A 95 0.20 -7.71 -13.41
CA GLU A 95 1.65 -7.63 -13.41
C GLU A 95 2.12 -6.37 -12.70
N TYR A 96 3.12 -6.49 -11.83
CA TYR A 96 3.66 -5.37 -11.08
C TYR A 96 4.59 -4.52 -11.96
N LEU A 97 4.24 -3.26 -12.17
CA LEU A 97 5.03 -2.31 -12.97
C LEU A 97 6.04 -1.51 -12.15
N GLY A 98 5.88 -1.49 -10.82
CA GLY A 98 6.71 -0.68 -9.93
C GLY A 98 5.89 -0.02 -8.82
N GLY A 99 6.58 0.52 -7.83
CA GLY A 99 5.98 1.25 -6.73
C GLY A 99 7.01 1.88 -5.81
N GLU A 100 6.56 2.83 -5.02
CA GLU A 100 7.37 3.63 -4.11
C GLU A 100 6.80 3.53 -2.69
N ILE A 101 7.70 3.36 -1.70
CA ILE A 101 7.35 3.28 -0.28
C ILE A 101 7.91 4.50 0.44
N ALA A 102 7.02 5.29 1.04
CA ALA A 102 7.35 6.38 1.95
C ALA A 102 6.96 6.01 3.39
N VAL A 103 7.80 6.37 4.36
CA VAL A 103 7.50 6.20 5.79
C VAL A 103 7.98 7.44 6.53
N GLY A 104 7.11 8.03 7.33
CA GLY A 104 7.37 9.24 8.11
C GLY A 104 6.90 9.11 9.55
N SER A 105 7.52 9.88 10.44
CA SER A 105 6.98 10.13 11.78
C SER A 105 6.00 11.29 11.67
N GLU A 106 4.71 11.01 11.48
CA GLU A 106 3.68 12.05 11.47
C GLU A 106 3.02 12.11 12.85
N VAL A 107 3.24 13.22 13.56
CA VAL A 107 2.36 13.66 14.64
C VAL A 107 1.33 14.57 13.98
N VAL A 108 0.11 14.06 13.76
CA VAL A 108 -1.01 14.87 13.28
C VAL A 108 -1.43 15.86 14.37
#